data_AF-A0A2U2DQ47-F1
#
_entry.id   AF-A0A2U2DQ47-F1
#
_cell.length_a   1.000
_cell.length_b   1.000
_cell.length_c   1.000
_cell.angle_alpha   90.00
_cell.angle_beta   90.00
_cell.angle_gamma   90.00
#
_symmetry.space_group_name_H-M   'P 1'
#
loop_
_entity.id
_entity.type
_entity.pdbx_description
1 polymer ?
#
loop_
_entity_poly.entity_id
_entity_poly.type
_entity_poly.pdbx_seq_one_letter_code
_entity_poly.pdbx_strand_id
1 'polypeptide(L)'
;MKNPFKKRDGVAEIERELITLEKRKTDEERQRSETMQALEEAKELRRESLSSEDGDVEKVTATIRRLATEAADHADLLGEIDQQIIDAQARLTSARERESRNAEVTRLNRAADSIDAKAPELKKAAATLARLIRSVGAELADDDGLWPTHSTKRPSERPEGRADLASRREGMAALVAELVAAELPELFDVTYDNRFGYMGILVRLVNPRVQQPDWIGREVPEPPLDTATALQSMFSNRLRQRAATIELGSTRLSENSIARLAGLPVPWPELESVEQAIG
;
A
#
# COMPACT_ATOMS: atom_id res chain seq x y z
N MET A 1 -23.23 23.31 -27.36
CA MET A 1 -23.41 21.84 -27.53
C MET A 1 -22.26 21.14 -26.81
N LYS A 2 -22.55 20.27 -25.83
CA LYS A 2 -21.52 19.44 -25.17
C LYS A 2 -21.16 18.29 -26.10
N ASN A 3 -19.87 18.09 -26.35
CA ASN A 3 -19.37 17.05 -27.25
C ASN A 3 -19.74 15.65 -26.69
N PRO A 4 -20.56 14.84 -27.39
CA PRO A 4 -21.00 13.53 -26.90
C PRO A 4 -19.87 12.48 -26.86
N PHE A 5 -18.70 12.78 -27.45
CA PHE A 5 -17.54 11.88 -27.49
C PHE A 5 -16.50 12.13 -26.41
N LYS A 6 -16.79 13.00 -25.43
CA LYS A 6 -15.85 13.20 -24.32
C LYS A 6 -15.91 11.97 -23.41
N LYS A 7 -14.89 11.10 -23.52
CA LYS A 7 -14.73 9.93 -22.64
C LYS A 7 -14.83 10.42 -21.19
N ARG A 8 -15.79 9.84 -20.48
CA ARG A 8 -15.95 10.01 -19.04
C ARG A 8 -14.84 9.23 -18.38
N ASP A 9 -13.88 9.94 -17.80
CA ASP A 9 -12.65 9.35 -17.27
C ASP A 9 -12.68 9.17 -15.74
N GLY A 10 -13.68 9.75 -15.06
CA GLY A 10 -13.87 9.61 -13.61
C GLY A 10 -14.66 8.36 -13.25
N VAL A 11 -14.28 7.66 -12.17
CA VAL A 11 -14.96 6.46 -11.65
C VAL A 11 -16.47 6.66 -11.54
N ALA A 12 -16.90 7.72 -10.85
CA ALA A 12 -18.33 8.04 -10.68
C ALA A 12 -19.06 8.41 -11.98
N GLU A 13 -18.35 8.84 -13.03
CA GLU A 13 -18.95 9.10 -14.34
C GLU A 13 -19.13 7.82 -15.15
N ILE A 14 -18.17 6.89 -15.06
CA ILE A 14 -18.20 5.57 -15.68
C ILE A 14 -19.25 4.67 -15.00
N GLU A 15 -19.37 4.70 -13.68
CA GLU A 15 -20.43 3.98 -12.95
C GLU A 15 -21.83 4.42 -13.38
N ARG A 16 -22.04 5.74 -13.55
CA ARG A 16 -23.32 6.26 -14.08
C ARG A 16 -23.58 5.85 -15.53
N GLU A 17 -22.53 5.75 -16.34
CA GLU A 17 -22.61 5.23 -17.71
C GLU A 17 -23.05 3.77 -17.71
N LEU A 18 -22.44 2.92 -16.88
CA LEU A 18 -22.80 1.50 -16.74
C LEU A 18 -24.27 1.32 -16.31
N ILE A 19 -24.72 2.04 -15.28
CA ILE A 19 -26.14 1.99 -14.85
C ILE A 19 -27.09 2.36 -15.99
N THR A 20 -26.71 3.33 -16.81
CA THR A 20 -27.52 3.75 -17.97
C THR A 20 -27.55 2.68 -19.05
N LEU A 21 -26.40 2.05 -19.34
CA LEU A 21 -26.29 0.98 -20.33
C LEU A 21 -27.02 -0.29 -19.88
N GLU A 22 -26.90 -0.68 -18.62
CA GLU A 22 -27.62 -1.82 -18.03
C GLU A 22 -29.13 -1.62 -18.09
N LYS A 23 -29.62 -0.42 -17.74
CA LYS A 23 -31.04 -0.11 -17.87
C LYS A 23 -31.51 -0.22 -19.33
N ARG A 24 -30.74 0.34 -20.27
CA ARG A 24 -31.06 0.29 -21.70
C ARG A 24 -31.06 -1.16 -22.20
N LYS A 25 -30.13 -2.00 -21.74
CA LYS A 25 -30.10 -3.43 -22.05
C LYS A 25 -31.39 -4.11 -21.61
N THR A 26 -31.80 -3.91 -20.35
CA THR A 26 -33.05 -4.50 -19.84
C THR A 26 -34.29 -4.03 -20.61
N ASP A 27 -34.34 -2.75 -20.96
CA ASP A 27 -35.44 -2.21 -21.78
C ASP A 27 -35.48 -2.86 -23.17
N GLU A 28 -34.34 -3.05 -23.83
CA GLU A 28 -34.25 -3.69 -25.15
C GLU A 28 -34.46 -5.21 -25.12
N GLU A 29 -34.02 -5.91 -24.07
CA GLU A 29 -34.32 -7.33 -23.86
C GLU A 29 -35.83 -7.56 -23.74
N ARG A 30 -36.52 -6.66 -23.03
CA ARG A 30 -37.98 -6.68 -22.92
C ARG A 30 -38.65 -6.46 -24.27
N GLN A 31 -38.27 -5.41 -25.01
CA GLN A 31 -38.84 -5.13 -26.33
C GLN A 31 -38.61 -6.28 -27.31
N ARG A 32 -37.40 -6.85 -27.33
CA ARG A 32 -37.10 -8.04 -28.14
C ARG A 32 -37.98 -9.23 -27.76
N SER A 33 -38.19 -9.47 -26.47
CA SER A 33 -39.07 -10.56 -26.00
C SER A 33 -40.52 -10.36 -26.45
N GLU A 34 -41.04 -9.14 -26.33
CA GLU A 34 -42.39 -8.77 -26.79
C GLU A 34 -42.53 -8.96 -28.31
N THR A 35 -41.54 -8.50 -29.09
CA THR A 35 -41.51 -8.69 -30.56
C THR A 35 -41.41 -10.15 -30.96
N MET A 36 -40.61 -10.96 -30.25
CA MET A 36 -40.50 -12.40 -30.49
C MET A 36 -41.80 -13.15 -30.17
N GLN A 37 -42.51 -12.75 -29.12
CA GLN A 37 -43.83 -13.32 -28.80
C GLN A 37 -44.84 -12.97 -29.91
N ALA A 38 -44.91 -11.69 -30.32
CA ALA A 38 -45.78 -11.26 -31.40
C ALA A 38 -45.45 -11.96 -32.73
N LEU A 39 -44.17 -12.24 -32.98
CA LEU A 39 -43.72 -13.00 -34.15
C LEU A 39 -44.25 -14.44 -34.12
N GLU A 40 -44.27 -15.10 -32.97
CA GLU A 40 -44.80 -16.45 -32.84
C GLU A 40 -46.33 -16.50 -32.97
N GLU A 41 -47.03 -15.53 -32.37
CA GLU A 41 -48.48 -15.34 -32.56
C GLU A 41 -48.83 -15.12 -34.04
N ALA A 42 -48.06 -14.29 -34.76
CA ALA A 42 -48.25 -14.06 -36.19
C ALA A 42 -48.00 -15.32 -37.04
N LYS A 43 -47.05 -16.18 -36.65
CA LYS A 43 -46.82 -17.47 -37.32
C LYS A 43 -47.97 -18.43 -37.09
N GLU A 44 -48.55 -18.47 -35.89
CA GLU A 44 -49.74 -19.28 -35.59
C GLU A 44 -50.93 -18.80 -36.43
N LEU A 45 -51.20 -17.49 -36.45
CA LEU A 45 -52.23 -16.89 -37.30
C LEU A 45 -52.04 -17.23 -38.79
N ARG A 46 -50.79 -17.35 -39.25
CA ARG A 46 -50.51 -17.78 -40.63
C ARG A 46 -50.87 -19.25 -40.84
N ARG A 47 -50.60 -20.13 -39.86
CA ARG A 47 -51.01 -21.54 -39.91
C ARG A 47 -52.53 -21.67 -39.98
N GLU A 48 -53.26 -20.89 -39.19
CA GLU A 48 -54.73 -20.84 -39.19
C GLU A 48 -55.29 -20.23 -40.48
N SER A 49 -54.65 -19.19 -41.03
CA SER A 49 -55.09 -18.57 -42.29
C SER A 49 -54.91 -19.49 -43.50
N LEU A 50 -53.95 -20.42 -43.45
CA LEU A 50 -53.72 -21.41 -44.50
C LEU A 50 -54.78 -22.52 -44.52
N SER A 51 -55.52 -22.73 -43.42
CA SER A 51 -56.61 -23.71 -43.33
C SER A 51 -58.01 -23.12 -43.56
N SER A 52 -58.10 -21.81 -43.80
CA SER A 52 -59.35 -21.05 -44.01
C SER A 52 -59.50 -20.65 -45.49
N GLU A 53 -60.71 -20.78 -46.05
CA GLU A 53 -61.02 -20.41 -47.46
C GLU A 53 -60.87 -18.89 -47.73
N ASP A 54 -61.04 -18.03 -46.72
CA ASP A 54 -60.98 -16.56 -46.84
C ASP A 54 -59.74 -15.92 -46.17
N GLY A 55 -58.69 -16.71 -45.87
CA GLY A 55 -57.52 -16.23 -45.12
C GLY A 55 -56.64 -15.23 -45.89
N ASP A 56 -56.36 -14.06 -45.32
CA ASP A 56 -55.45 -13.04 -45.87
C ASP A 56 -53.96 -13.37 -45.58
N VAL A 57 -53.49 -14.45 -46.20
CA VAL A 57 -52.13 -15.03 -46.00
C VAL A 57 -51.02 -14.04 -46.32
N GLU A 58 -51.23 -13.15 -47.29
CA GLU A 58 -50.22 -12.19 -47.74
C GLU A 58 -49.97 -11.12 -46.68
N LYS A 59 -51.03 -10.57 -46.08
CA LYS A 59 -50.94 -9.60 -44.98
C LYS A 59 -50.28 -10.18 -43.73
N VAL A 60 -50.60 -11.42 -43.35
CA VAL A 60 -49.96 -12.08 -42.21
C VAL A 60 -48.49 -12.37 -42.50
N THR A 61 -48.15 -12.78 -43.72
CA THR A 61 -46.76 -13.00 -44.14
C THR A 61 -45.93 -11.70 -44.11
N ALA A 62 -46.50 -10.57 -44.52
CA ALA A 62 -45.85 -9.26 -44.40
C ALA A 62 -45.58 -8.88 -42.94
N THR A 63 -46.53 -9.18 -42.04
CA THR A 63 -46.40 -8.93 -40.60
C THR A 63 -45.26 -9.76 -39.99
N ILE A 64 -45.17 -11.05 -40.33
CA ILE A 64 -44.07 -11.92 -39.89
C ILE A 64 -42.71 -11.38 -40.34
N ARG A 65 -42.58 -10.95 -41.61
CA ARG A 65 -41.33 -10.38 -42.12
C ARG A 65 -40.91 -9.13 -41.34
N ARG A 66 -41.85 -8.22 -41.10
CA ARG A 66 -41.60 -6.99 -40.33
C ARG A 66 -41.12 -7.29 -38.91
N LEU A 67 -41.84 -8.17 -38.20
CA LEU A 67 -41.48 -8.57 -36.82
C LEU A 67 -40.15 -9.32 -36.76
N ALA A 68 -39.83 -10.14 -37.77
CA ALA A 68 -38.54 -10.81 -37.86
C ALA A 68 -37.37 -9.83 -38.05
N THR A 69 -37.54 -8.80 -38.88
CA THR A 69 -36.56 -7.72 -39.03
C THR A 69 -36.41 -6.93 -37.73
N GLU A 70 -37.51 -6.51 -37.11
CA GLU A 70 -37.48 -5.77 -35.84
C GLU A 70 -36.79 -6.57 -34.72
N ALA A 71 -37.05 -7.88 -34.62
CA ALA A 71 -36.37 -8.76 -33.66
C ALA A 71 -34.85 -8.89 -33.94
N ALA A 72 -34.43 -8.85 -35.21
CA ALA A 72 -33.02 -8.84 -35.59
C ALA A 72 -32.36 -7.52 -35.23
N ASP A 73 -33.02 -6.38 -35.51
CA ASP A 73 -32.52 -5.04 -35.16
C ASP A 73 -32.31 -4.90 -33.64
N HIS A 74 -33.25 -5.40 -32.81
CA HIS A 74 -33.06 -5.43 -31.36
C HIS A 74 -31.88 -6.34 -30.95
N ALA A 75 -31.66 -7.46 -31.64
CA ALA A 75 -30.54 -8.36 -31.33
C ALA A 75 -29.19 -7.71 -31.65
N ASP A 76 -29.09 -7.01 -32.77
CA ASP A 76 -27.88 -6.26 -33.15
C ASP A 76 -27.60 -5.13 -32.16
N LEU A 77 -28.64 -4.36 -31.78
CA LEU A 77 -28.51 -3.30 -30.78
C LEU A 77 -28.08 -3.82 -29.40
N LEU A 78 -28.62 -4.98 -28.98
CA LEU A 78 -28.19 -5.63 -27.73
C LEU A 78 -26.70 -6.01 -27.80
N GLY A 79 -26.22 -6.50 -28.94
CA GLY A 79 -24.79 -6.76 -29.17
C GLY A 79 -23.93 -5.51 -29.02
N GLU A 80 -24.37 -4.37 -29.57
CA GLU A 80 -23.68 -3.09 -29.39
C GLU A 80 -23.66 -2.61 -27.93
N ILE A 81 -24.79 -2.76 -27.22
CA ILE A 81 -24.89 -2.38 -25.80
C ILE A 81 -23.97 -3.26 -24.95
N ASP A 82 -23.93 -4.56 -25.20
CA ASP A 82 -23.04 -5.49 -24.49
C ASP A 82 -21.56 -5.12 -24.70
N GLN A 83 -21.16 -4.79 -25.92
CA GLN A 83 -19.80 -4.33 -26.19
C GLN A 83 -19.49 -3.02 -25.45
N GLN A 84 -20.42 -2.07 -25.41
CA GLN A 84 -20.25 -0.82 -24.66
C GLN A 84 -20.12 -1.06 -23.15
N ILE A 85 -20.87 -2.02 -22.60
CA ILE A 85 -20.77 -2.42 -21.19
C ILE A 85 -19.37 -2.99 -20.90
N ILE A 86 -18.88 -3.91 -21.74
CA ILE A 86 -17.53 -4.51 -21.60
C ILE A 86 -16.45 -3.42 -21.62
N ASP A 87 -16.53 -2.50 -22.58
CA ASP A 87 -15.57 -1.40 -22.71
C ASP A 87 -15.63 -0.43 -21.50
N ALA A 88 -16.83 -0.16 -20.99
CA ALA A 88 -17.03 0.67 -19.80
C ALA A 88 -16.51 -0.01 -18.52
N GLN A 89 -16.70 -1.33 -18.37
CA GLN A 89 -16.14 -2.10 -17.26
C GLN A 89 -14.61 -2.10 -17.27
N ALA A 90 -13.98 -2.30 -18.44
CA ALA A 90 -12.52 -2.24 -18.58
C ALA A 90 -11.96 -0.86 -18.21
N ARG A 91 -12.64 0.21 -18.65
CA ARG A 91 -12.31 1.59 -18.25
C ARG A 91 -12.48 1.80 -16.75
N LEU A 92 -13.54 1.27 -16.13
CA LEU A 92 -13.80 1.40 -14.70
C LEU A 92 -12.68 0.77 -13.87
N THR A 93 -12.27 -0.46 -14.22
CA THR A 93 -11.16 -1.15 -13.56
C THR A 93 -9.88 -0.31 -13.64
N SER A 94 -9.52 0.16 -14.83
CA SER A 94 -8.34 1.01 -15.05
C SER A 94 -8.41 2.32 -14.27
N ALA A 95 -9.60 2.94 -14.17
CA ALA A 95 -9.81 4.18 -13.44
C ALA A 95 -9.68 3.98 -11.92
N ARG A 96 -10.26 2.90 -11.37
CA ARG A 96 -10.16 2.54 -9.95
C ARG A 96 -8.73 2.22 -9.54
N GLU A 97 -7.99 1.48 -10.37
CA GLU A 97 -6.58 1.22 -10.12
C GLU A 97 -5.77 2.52 -10.09
N ARG A 98 -6.00 3.43 -11.04
CA ARG A 98 -5.33 4.73 -11.06
C ARG A 98 -5.67 5.57 -9.83
N GLU A 99 -6.94 5.61 -9.42
CA GLU A 99 -7.38 6.32 -8.22
C GLU A 99 -6.73 5.76 -6.96
N SER A 100 -6.71 4.42 -6.81
CA SER A 100 -6.06 3.74 -5.70
C SER A 100 -4.55 4.03 -5.64
N ARG A 101 -3.85 3.94 -6.78
CA ARG A 101 -2.43 4.30 -6.87
C ARG A 101 -2.20 5.76 -6.48
N ASN A 102 -3.00 6.69 -6.99
CA ASN A 102 -2.86 8.11 -6.69
C ASN A 102 -3.11 8.42 -5.20
N ALA A 103 -4.09 7.74 -4.58
CA ALA A 103 -4.38 7.87 -3.16
C ALA A 103 -3.20 7.39 -2.30
N GLU A 104 -2.62 6.24 -2.61
CA GLU A 104 -1.47 5.69 -1.90
C GLU A 104 -0.20 6.56 -2.08
N VAL A 105 0.07 7.04 -3.30
CA VAL A 105 1.16 7.99 -3.58
C VAL A 105 1.00 9.26 -2.74
N THR A 106 -0.20 9.83 -2.72
CA THR A 106 -0.51 11.03 -1.93
C THR A 106 -0.32 10.77 -0.43
N ARG A 107 -0.77 9.61 0.07
CA ARG A 107 -0.62 9.22 1.47
C ARG A 107 0.85 9.11 1.88
N LEU A 108 1.68 8.46 1.05
CA LEU A 108 3.11 8.28 1.31
C LEU A 108 3.87 9.61 1.29
N ASN A 109 3.60 10.47 0.30
CA ASN A 109 4.20 11.80 0.23
C ASN A 109 3.79 12.67 1.43
N ARG A 110 2.51 12.67 1.80
CA ARG A 110 2.03 13.39 2.99
C ARG A 110 2.71 12.90 4.27
N ALA A 111 2.90 11.59 4.42
CA ALA A 111 3.61 11.04 5.57
C ALA A 111 5.08 11.49 5.60
N ALA A 112 5.77 11.46 4.44
CA ALA A 112 7.15 11.95 4.32
C ALA A 112 7.27 13.43 4.72
N ASP A 113 6.37 14.28 4.23
CA ASP A 113 6.37 15.71 4.55
C ASP A 113 6.05 15.97 6.03
N SER A 114 5.11 15.21 6.60
CA SER A 114 4.78 15.31 8.02
C SER A 114 5.95 14.89 8.92
N ILE A 115 6.73 13.89 8.52
CA ILE A 115 7.92 13.45 9.26
C ILE A 115 9.02 14.51 9.17
N ASP A 116 9.31 15.02 7.98
CA ASP A 116 10.31 16.08 7.77
C ASP A 116 9.98 17.35 8.58
N ALA A 117 8.69 17.68 8.71
CA ALA A 117 8.22 18.82 9.50
C ALA A 117 8.52 18.69 11.01
N LYS A 118 8.77 17.48 11.53
CA LYS A 118 9.15 17.26 12.94
C LYS A 118 10.62 17.51 13.23
N ALA A 119 11.47 17.64 12.21
CA ALA A 119 12.92 17.80 12.38
C ALA A 119 13.32 18.96 13.31
N PRO A 120 12.73 20.18 13.21
CA PRO A 120 13.13 21.30 14.07
C PRO A 120 12.81 21.06 15.55
N GLU A 121 11.64 20.49 15.84
CA GLU A 121 11.17 20.21 17.20
C GLU A 121 12.03 19.12 17.85
N LEU A 122 12.28 18.02 17.13
CA LEU A 122 13.15 16.93 17.58
C LEU A 122 14.58 17.43 17.81
N LYS A 123 15.12 18.28 16.92
CA LYS A 123 16.45 18.88 17.09
C LYS A 123 16.52 19.74 18.35
N LYS A 124 15.49 20.52 18.64
CA LYS A 124 15.41 21.35 19.85
C LYS A 124 15.34 20.51 21.13
N ALA A 125 14.54 19.46 21.14
CA ALA A 125 14.44 18.53 22.27
C ALA A 125 15.77 17.83 22.52
N ALA A 126 16.40 17.28 21.47
CA ALA A 126 17.71 16.65 21.56
C ALA A 126 18.80 17.60 22.06
N ALA A 127 18.82 18.86 21.60
CA ALA A 127 19.77 19.87 22.08
C ALA A 127 19.56 20.20 23.56
N THR A 128 18.30 20.26 24.01
CA THR A 128 17.96 20.51 25.41
C THR A 128 18.42 19.37 26.30
N LEU A 129 18.13 18.12 25.91
CA LEU A 129 18.60 16.93 26.61
C LEU A 129 20.13 16.89 26.65
N ALA A 130 20.79 17.10 25.50
CA ALA A 130 22.26 17.10 25.42
C ALA A 130 22.89 18.13 26.35
N ARG A 131 22.32 19.33 26.46
CA ARG A 131 22.79 20.36 27.39
C ARG A 131 22.64 19.92 28.85
N LEU A 132 21.50 19.36 29.23
CA LEU A 132 21.25 18.91 30.60
C LEU A 132 22.19 17.76 30.99
N ILE A 133 22.35 16.77 30.11
CA ILE A 133 23.25 15.63 30.34
C ILE A 133 24.71 16.09 30.46
N ARG A 134 25.15 17.03 29.62
CA ARG A 134 26.51 17.60 29.75
C ARG A 134 26.67 18.40 31.05
N SER A 135 25.63 19.09 31.50
CA SER A 135 25.67 19.82 32.79
C SER A 135 25.82 18.85 33.95
N VAL A 136 25.05 17.75 33.98
CA VAL A 136 25.17 16.71 35.02
C VAL A 136 26.55 16.06 34.96
N GLY A 137 27.05 15.73 33.76
CA GLY A 137 28.38 15.15 33.59
C GLY A 137 29.52 16.09 34.02
N ALA A 138 29.35 17.41 33.94
CA ALA A 138 30.35 18.36 34.38
C ALA A 138 30.58 18.33 35.91
N GLU A 139 29.59 17.86 36.67
CA GLU A 139 29.69 17.69 38.13
C GLU A 139 30.46 16.43 38.54
N LEU A 140 30.81 15.56 37.59
CA LEU A 140 31.53 14.31 37.82
C LEU A 140 32.95 14.40 37.26
N ALA A 141 33.95 14.01 38.06
CA ALA A 141 35.32 13.87 37.58
C ALA A 141 35.48 12.56 36.79
N ASP A 142 36.39 12.53 35.83
CA ASP A 142 36.63 11.34 35.00
C ASP A 142 37.16 10.14 35.81
N ASP A 143 37.80 10.40 36.96
CA ASP A 143 38.41 9.39 37.82
C ASP A 143 37.49 8.87 38.95
N ASP A 144 36.30 9.46 39.12
CA ASP A 144 35.43 9.15 40.27
C ASP A 144 34.98 7.69 40.31
N GLY A 145 34.77 7.07 39.14
CA GLY A 145 34.34 5.68 38.99
C GLY A 145 32.98 5.40 39.65
N LEU A 146 31.92 5.24 38.85
CA LEU A 146 30.56 5.32 39.39
C LEU A 146 30.05 4.02 40.05
N TRP A 147 30.30 2.87 39.41
CA TRP A 147 29.93 1.54 39.94
C TRP A 147 30.81 0.45 39.34
N PRO A 148 30.94 -0.71 39.98
CA PRO A 148 31.68 -1.84 39.42
C PRO A 148 31.09 -2.30 38.08
N THR A 149 31.93 -2.45 37.05
CA THR A 149 31.48 -2.94 35.74
C THR A 149 31.80 -4.42 35.58
N HIS A 150 30.83 -5.19 35.07
CA HIS A 150 31.12 -6.54 34.60
C HIS A 150 32.02 -6.46 33.36
N SER A 151 32.96 -7.40 33.23
CA SER A 151 34.10 -7.40 32.31
C SER A 151 33.77 -7.52 30.81
N THR A 152 32.85 -6.71 30.29
CA THR A 152 32.78 -6.45 28.85
C THR A 152 33.98 -5.59 28.48
N LYS A 153 34.85 -6.11 27.60
CA LYS A 153 36.03 -5.36 27.13
C LYS A 153 35.56 -4.06 26.49
N ARG A 154 35.90 -2.92 27.12
CA ARG A 154 35.77 -1.61 26.50
C ARG A 154 36.49 -1.61 25.15
N PRO A 155 36.01 -0.87 24.13
CA PRO A 155 36.77 -0.64 22.92
C PRO A 155 38.17 -0.13 23.27
N SER A 156 39.21 -0.68 22.64
CA SER A 156 40.61 -0.38 22.97
C SER A 156 41.02 1.08 22.79
N GLU A 157 40.24 1.85 22.04
CA GLU A 157 40.48 3.27 21.72
C GLU A 157 39.93 4.23 22.79
N ARG A 158 39.34 3.71 23.86
CA ARG A 158 38.74 4.51 24.94
C ARG A 158 39.80 5.03 25.91
N PRO A 159 39.82 6.35 26.24
CA PRO A 159 40.85 6.96 27.07
C PRO A 159 40.73 6.67 28.57
N GLU A 160 39.67 5.98 29.01
CA GLU A 160 39.39 5.77 30.44
C GLU A 160 40.36 4.79 31.12
N GLY A 161 41.08 5.25 32.14
CA GLY A 161 42.19 4.52 32.76
C GLY A 161 41.82 3.38 33.71
N ARG A 162 40.59 3.33 34.24
CA ARG A 162 40.12 2.30 35.18
C ARG A 162 39.11 1.35 34.54
N ALA A 163 39.49 0.10 34.31
CA ALA A 163 38.63 -0.91 33.68
C ALA A 163 37.65 -1.63 34.64
N ASP A 164 37.77 -1.38 35.95
CA ASP A 164 36.98 -2.02 37.01
C ASP A 164 35.71 -1.24 37.39
N LEU A 165 35.70 0.07 37.13
CA LEU A 165 34.59 0.96 37.45
C LEU A 165 34.05 1.67 36.22
N ALA A 166 32.74 1.90 36.18
CA ALA A 166 32.06 2.61 35.12
C ALA A 166 32.57 4.05 35.01
N SER A 167 32.89 4.48 33.79
CA SER A 167 33.32 5.85 33.54
C SER A 167 32.15 6.83 33.62
N ARG A 168 32.47 8.12 33.79
CA ARG A 168 31.49 9.21 33.66
C ARG A 168 30.66 9.08 32.38
N ARG A 169 31.31 8.77 31.26
CA ARG A 169 30.64 8.59 29.96
C ARG A 169 29.64 7.43 30.00
N GLU A 170 30.02 6.30 30.59
CA GLU A 170 29.15 5.13 30.73
C GLU A 170 27.95 5.45 31.61
N GLY A 171 28.15 6.20 32.70
CA GLY A 171 27.04 6.59 33.56
C GLY A 171 26.07 7.58 32.93
N MET A 172 26.58 8.56 32.18
CA MET A 172 25.71 9.48 31.42
C MET A 172 24.94 8.74 30.32
N ALA A 173 25.55 7.74 29.67
CA ALA A 173 24.87 6.92 28.68
C ALA A 173 23.75 6.07 29.32
N ALA A 174 24.00 5.46 30.48
CA ALA A 174 23.00 4.70 31.23
C ALA A 174 21.83 5.60 31.67
N LEU A 175 22.11 6.81 32.20
CA LEU A 175 21.06 7.77 32.55
C LEU A 175 20.19 8.14 31.35
N VAL A 176 20.80 8.42 30.19
CA VAL A 176 20.04 8.71 28.97
C VAL A 176 19.19 7.52 28.57
N ALA A 177 19.72 6.29 28.65
CA ALA A 177 18.97 5.10 28.32
C ALA A 177 17.73 4.92 29.24
N GLU A 178 17.89 5.08 30.55
CA GLU A 178 16.78 5.02 31.53
C GLU A 178 15.73 6.10 31.28
N LEU A 179 16.15 7.34 30.99
CA LEU A 179 15.23 8.44 30.68
C LEU A 179 14.42 8.17 29.41
N VAL A 180 15.06 7.62 28.36
CA VAL A 180 14.35 7.27 27.12
C VAL A 180 13.45 6.06 27.34
N ALA A 181 13.89 5.04 28.09
CA ALA A 181 13.09 3.85 28.37
C ALA A 181 11.85 4.14 29.23
N ALA A 182 11.93 5.10 30.14
CA ALA A 182 10.79 5.52 30.95
C ALA A 182 9.68 6.18 30.13
N GLU A 183 10.04 6.95 29.10
CA GLU A 183 9.08 7.70 28.28
C GLU A 183 8.68 6.96 26.99
N LEU A 184 9.58 6.14 26.44
CA LEU A 184 9.47 5.43 25.16
C LEU A 184 9.99 3.99 25.29
N PRO A 185 9.37 3.15 26.16
CA PRO A 185 9.83 1.78 26.41
C PRO A 185 9.81 0.91 25.15
N GLU A 186 8.92 1.20 24.19
CA GLU A 186 8.78 0.47 22.94
C GLU A 186 9.98 0.61 21.99
N LEU A 187 10.90 1.54 22.25
CA LEU A 187 12.13 1.70 21.47
C LEU A 187 13.25 0.73 21.88
N PHE A 188 13.10 0.07 23.02
CA PHE A 188 14.10 -0.86 23.54
C PHE A 188 13.70 -2.30 23.26
N ASP A 189 14.58 -3.04 22.58
CA ASP A 189 14.45 -4.49 22.47
C ASP A 189 15.05 -5.15 23.71
N VAL A 190 14.36 -6.15 24.26
CA VAL A 190 14.90 -7.00 25.34
C VAL A 190 15.39 -8.30 24.73
N THR A 191 16.71 -8.46 24.70
CA THR A 191 17.37 -9.66 24.17
C THR A 191 17.88 -10.52 25.32
N TYR A 192 17.84 -11.84 25.18
CA TYR A 192 18.42 -12.76 26.15
C TYR A 192 19.69 -13.39 25.57
N ASP A 193 20.82 -13.14 26.22
CA ASP A 193 22.08 -13.80 25.91
C ASP A 193 22.35 -14.87 26.99
N ASN A 194 22.59 -16.11 26.55
CA ASN A 194 22.81 -17.26 27.45
C ASN A 194 24.02 -17.09 28.38
N ARG A 195 24.95 -16.16 28.10
CA ARG A 195 26.14 -15.86 28.91
C ARG A 195 25.99 -14.60 29.75
N PHE A 196 25.20 -13.62 29.31
CA PHE A 196 25.11 -12.29 29.93
C PHE A 196 23.71 -11.94 30.48
N GLY A 197 22.72 -12.80 30.30
CA GLY A 197 21.35 -12.60 30.77
C GLY A 197 20.53 -11.69 29.85
N TYR A 198 19.52 -11.04 30.41
CA TYR A 198 18.69 -10.09 29.66
C TYR A 198 19.42 -8.76 29.45
N MET A 199 19.33 -8.22 28.24
CA MET A 199 19.91 -6.95 27.84
C MET A 199 18.88 -6.12 27.10
N GLY A 200 18.60 -4.92 27.62
CA GLY A 200 17.83 -3.89 26.93
C GLY A 200 18.74 -3.15 25.95
N ILE A 201 18.36 -3.10 24.67
CA ILE A 201 19.15 -2.43 23.62
C ILE A 201 18.32 -1.39 22.86
N LEU A 202 18.92 -0.22 22.67
CA LEU A 202 18.48 0.78 21.71
C LEU A 202 19.53 0.85 20.60
N VAL A 203 19.15 0.45 19.39
CA VAL A 203 20.12 0.23 18.31
C VAL A 203 20.18 1.43 17.37
N ARG A 204 21.40 1.84 17.01
CA ARG A 204 21.67 2.84 15.98
C ARG A 204 22.11 2.14 14.69
N LEU A 205 21.57 2.57 13.55
CA LEU A 205 22.05 2.13 12.23
C LEU A 205 23.46 2.62 11.94
N VAL A 206 24.30 1.74 11.36
CA VAL A 206 25.70 2.05 11.06
C VAL A 206 25.83 2.98 9.86
N ASN A 207 25.02 2.77 8.82
CA ASN A 207 24.90 3.64 7.67
C ASN A 207 23.41 3.82 7.27
N PRO A 208 22.75 4.92 7.66
CA PRO A 208 21.33 5.12 7.35
C PRO A 208 21.05 5.48 5.88
N ARG A 209 22.07 5.93 5.15
CA ARG A 209 21.94 6.50 3.80
C ARG A 209 21.94 5.44 2.69
N VAL A 210 22.46 4.25 2.96
CA VAL A 210 22.48 3.15 1.98
C VAL A 210 21.07 2.61 1.73
N GLN A 211 20.88 1.97 0.57
CA GLN A 211 19.59 1.42 0.17
C GLN A 211 19.04 0.40 1.18
N GLN A 212 19.91 -0.42 1.78
CA GLN A 212 19.56 -1.38 2.82
C GLN A 212 20.42 -1.09 4.07
N PRO A 213 19.93 -0.25 5.00
CA PRO A 213 20.63 0.03 6.24
C PRO A 213 20.74 -1.23 7.08
N ASP A 214 21.88 -1.39 7.74
CA ASP A 214 22.13 -2.49 8.67
C ASP A 214 22.50 -1.93 10.06
N TRP A 215 22.17 -2.73 11.07
CA TRP A 215 22.52 -2.55 12.46
C TRP A 215 23.98 -2.94 12.72
N ILE A 216 24.55 -3.78 11.84
CA ILE A 216 25.93 -4.26 11.92
C ILE A 216 26.67 -3.85 10.65
N GLY A 217 27.84 -3.23 10.80
CA GLY A 217 28.71 -2.87 9.68
C GLY A 217 30.10 -3.45 9.85
N ARG A 218 30.70 -3.89 8.74
CA ARG A 218 32.12 -4.32 8.69
C ARG A 218 33.07 -3.14 8.43
N GLU A 219 32.53 -1.98 8.13
CA GLU A 219 33.25 -0.74 7.81
C GLU A 219 33.20 0.23 8.99
N VAL A 220 34.06 1.27 8.94
CA VAL A 220 34.08 2.33 9.96
C VAL A 220 32.70 2.98 10.05
N PRO A 221 32.08 3.08 11.24
CA PRO A 221 30.75 3.68 11.39
C PRO A 221 30.72 5.11 10.86
N GLU A 222 29.67 5.48 10.10
CA GLU A 222 29.50 6.87 9.69
C GLU A 222 29.30 7.76 10.93
N PRO A 223 29.75 9.03 10.87
CA PRO A 223 29.38 10.01 11.89
C PRO A 223 27.86 10.08 12.07
N PRO A 224 27.37 10.35 13.30
CA PRO A 224 25.95 10.58 13.52
C PRO A 224 25.40 11.66 12.59
N LEU A 225 24.28 11.37 11.95
CA LEU A 225 23.58 12.33 11.10
C LEU A 225 22.91 13.40 11.98
N ASP A 226 22.76 14.61 11.44
CA ASP A 226 21.86 15.59 12.06
C ASP A 226 20.40 15.11 11.96
N THR A 227 19.53 15.65 12.82
CA THR A 227 18.13 15.22 12.93
C THR A 227 17.38 15.27 11.60
N ALA A 228 17.58 16.29 10.77
CA ALA A 228 16.85 16.40 9.50
C ALA A 228 17.34 15.33 8.51
N THR A 229 18.65 15.17 8.39
CA THR A 229 19.25 14.17 7.50
C THR A 229 18.92 12.74 7.95
N ALA A 230 18.86 12.49 9.26
CA ALA A 230 18.44 11.19 9.82
C ALA A 230 16.99 10.86 9.43
N LEU A 231 16.04 11.78 9.65
CA LEU A 231 14.63 11.59 9.30
C LEU A 231 14.45 11.33 7.79
N GLN A 232 15.15 12.09 6.96
CA GLN A 232 15.11 11.91 5.51
C GLN A 232 15.66 10.54 5.09
N SER A 233 16.83 10.15 5.58
CA SER A 233 17.50 8.90 5.18
C SER A 233 16.75 7.65 5.68
N MET A 234 16.19 7.72 6.89
CA MET A 234 15.50 6.59 7.51
C MET A 234 14.05 6.46 7.07
N PHE A 235 13.35 7.57 6.78
CA PHE A 235 11.91 7.55 6.53
C PHE A 235 11.52 8.25 5.23
N SER A 236 11.71 9.56 5.13
CA SER A 236 11.05 10.38 4.12
C SER A 236 11.49 10.03 2.69
N ASN A 237 12.79 9.83 2.46
CA ASN A 237 13.30 9.44 1.14
C ASN A 237 12.78 8.06 0.73
N ARG A 238 12.66 7.12 1.68
CA ARG A 238 12.15 5.77 1.42
C ARG A 238 10.66 5.78 1.09
N LEU A 239 9.88 6.59 1.80
CA LEU A 239 8.46 6.79 1.52
C LEU A 239 8.25 7.42 0.14
N ARG A 240 9.01 8.45 -0.21
CA ARG A 240 8.97 9.09 -1.53
C ARG A 240 9.43 8.16 -2.65
N GLN A 241 10.49 7.37 -2.42
CA GLN A 241 10.94 6.36 -3.39
C GLN A 241 9.85 5.32 -3.64
N ARG A 242 9.20 4.82 -2.57
CA ARG A 242 8.06 3.91 -2.69
C ARG A 242 6.89 4.55 -3.45
N ALA A 243 6.58 5.82 -3.19
CA ALA A 243 5.55 6.57 -3.90
C ALA A 243 5.86 6.64 -5.41
N ALA A 244 7.10 6.99 -5.77
CA ALA A 244 7.54 7.03 -7.18
C ALA A 244 7.44 5.65 -7.86
N THR A 245 7.77 4.56 -7.16
CA THR A 245 7.61 3.20 -7.69
C THR A 245 6.14 2.85 -7.98
N ILE A 246 5.22 3.25 -7.09
CA ILE A 246 3.78 3.03 -7.27
C ILE A 246 3.25 3.86 -8.45
N GLU A 247 3.70 5.11 -8.57
CA GLU A 247 3.32 6.01 -9.66
C GLU A 247 3.72 5.45 -11.03
N LEU A 248 4.89 4.81 -11.14
CA LEU A 248 5.37 4.13 -12.35
C LEU A 248 4.63 2.83 -12.69
N GLY A 249 3.59 2.44 -11.94
CA GLY A 249 2.80 1.23 -12.20
C GLY A 249 3.52 -0.07 -11.82
N SER A 250 4.62 0.00 -11.08
CA SER A 250 5.32 -1.18 -10.57
C SER A 250 4.62 -1.70 -9.31
N THR A 251 3.46 -2.33 -9.48
CA THR A 251 2.83 -3.11 -8.40
C THR A 251 3.62 -4.38 -8.15
N ARG A 252 4.54 -4.33 -7.18
CA ARG A 252 4.85 -5.47 -6.31
C ARG A 252 5.42 -4.99 -4.98
N LEU A 253 4.52 -4.55 -4.11
CA LEU A 253 4.59 -5.03 -2.75
C LEU A 253 3.74 -6.31 -2.77
N SER A 254 4.39 -7.46 -2.58
CA SER A 254 3.71 -8.75 -2.50
C SER A 254 2.61 -8.71 -1.44
N GLU A 255 1.60 -9.58 -1.52
CA GLU A 255 0.53 -9.70 -0.51
C GLU A 255 1.11 -9.81 0.93
N ASN A 256 2.31 -10.37 1.09
CA ASN A 256 3.07 -10.41 2.35
C ASN A 256 3.42 -9.04 2.94
N SER A 257 3.53 -8.02 2.10
CA SER A 257 3.83 -6.63 2.49
C SER A 257 2.61 -5.91 3.06
N ILE A 258 1.40 -6.32 2.65
CA ILE A 258 0.12 -5.78 3.16
C ILE A 258 -0.21 -6.41 4.52
N ALA A 259 0.02 -7.73 4.69
CA ALA A 259 -0.19 -8.42 5.97
C ALA A 259 0.67 -7.85 7.11
N ARG A 260 1.95 -7.53 6.85
CA ARG A 260 2.86 -6.91 7.84
C ARG A 260 2.47 -5.49 8.25
N LEU A 261 1.86 -4.71 7.37
CA LEU A 261 1.41 -3.34 7.67
C LEU A 261 0.09 -3.31 8.45
N ALA A 262 -0.71 -4.37 8.37
CA ALA A 262 -2.00 -4.49 9.06
C ALA A 262 -1.90 -5.19 10.44
N GLY A 263 -0.70 -5.58 10.89
CA GLY A 263 -0.52 -6.34 12.14
C GLY A 263 -1.16 -7.73 12.12
N LEU A 264 -1.50 -8.24 10.92
CA LEU A 264 -2.06 -9.58 10.75
C LEU A 264 -0.92 -10.59 10.74
N PRO A 265 -1.09 -11.78 11.35
CA PRO A 265 -0.10 -12.84 11.29
C PRO A 265 0.18 -13.20 9.84
N VAL A 266 1.45 -13.10 9.44
CA VAL A 266 1.91 -13.55 8.12
C VAL A 266 1.80 -15.08 8.12
N PRO A 267 1.10 -15.70 7.16
CA PRO A 267 1.17 -17.15 7.02
C PRO A 267 2.63 -17.49 6.72
N TRP A 268 3.24 -18.31 7.57
CA TRP A 268 4.58 -18.84 7.33
C TRP A 268 4.61 -19.43 5.91
N PRO A 269 5.64 -19.15 5.09
CA PRO A 269 5.82 -19.94 3.90
C PRO A 269 5.98 -21.38 4.36
N GLU A 270 5.06 -22.25 3.96
CA GLU A 270 5.28 -23.69 4.04
C GLU A 270 6.66 -23.93 3.42
N LEU A 271 7.56 -24.49 4.23
CA LEU A 271 8.85 -24.97 3.78
C LEU A 271 8.58 -26.09 2.78
N GLU A 272 8.34 -25.75 1.51
CA GLU A 272 8.54 -26.68 0.41
C GLU A 272 10.04 -26.95 0.35
N SER A 273 10.43 -28.00 1.08
CA SER A 273 11.57 -28.89 0.86
C SER A 273 12.82 -28.26 0.24
N VAL A 274 13.75 -27.81 1.11
CA VAL A 274 15.17 -27.58 0.74
C VAL A 274 15.97 -28.90 0.72
N GLU A 275 15.32 -30.07 0.72
CA GLU A 275 15.99 -31.38 0.63
C GLU A 275 16.36 -31.84 -0.80
N GLN A 276 16.31 -30.97 -1.82
CA GLN A 276 16.72 -31.35 -3.19
C GLN A 276 17.84 -30.49 -3.82
N ALA A 277 18.62 -29.74 -3.04
CA ALA A 277 19.76 -28.98 -3.57
C ALA A 277 21.08 -29.18 -2.81
N ILE A 278 21.25 -30.33 -2.15
CA ILE A 278 22.57 -30.85 -1.78
C ILE A 278 22.57 -32.34 -2.14
N GLY A 279 22.89 -32.61 -3.40
CA GLY A 279 23.63 -33.81 -3.76
C GLY A 279 25.11 -33.60 -3.47
#